data_AF-A0A2T9X7I2-F1
#
_entry.id   AF-A0A2T9X7I2-F1
#
_cell.length_a   1.000
_cell.length_b   1.000
_cell.length_c   1.000
_cell.angle_alpha   90.00
_cell.angle_beta   90.00
_cell.angle_gamma   90.00
#
_symmetry.space_group_name_H-M   'P 1'
#
loop_
_entity.id
_entity.type
_entity.pdbx_description
1 polymer ?
#
loop_
_entity_poly.entity_id
_entity_poly.type
_entity_poly.pdbx_seq_one_letter_code
_entity_poly.pdbx_strand_id
1 'polypeptide(L)'
;VALWNGPLSALACSPQPLIYEMYSFGVLPLLIALVMSINSLFASNIGTTLGAARIIFNLSREKSAPAIFSKVNKSHEPVIATIFVGSITGLVTALSVIFLGINTAFADISAITGILWLSGRIIDGFGVPVFYYRIGQLGLVSAIIPLIATGLNLWGVTESISVPDIASIVILTSTMAVLIGWYLIKGRKGNPGSLVVDDNNEVIPIDEYLKKLKEKSVTT
;
A
#
# COMPACT_ATOMS: atom_id res chain seq x y z
N VAL A 1 2.40 9.37 18.96
CA VAL A 1 2.29 10.73 18.39
C VAL A 1 0.90 10.98 17.85
N ALA A 2 0.41 10.23 16.84
CA ALA A 2 -0.93 10.43 16.26
C ALA A 2 -2.10 10.23 17.24
N LEU A 3 -1.90 9.43 18.31
CA LEU A 3 -2.89 9.17 19.36
C LEU A 3 -2.65 9.95 20.67
N TRP A 4 -1.68 10.87 20.71
CA TRP A 4 -1.39 11.60 21.94
C TRP A 4 -2.36 12.78 22.09
N ASN A 5 -3.26 12.73 23.08
CA ASN A 5 -4.15 13.84 23.42
C ASN A 5 -3.99 14.38 24.86
N GLY A 6 -2.92 13.98 25.56
CA GLY A 6 -2.74 14.24 27.00
C GLY A 6 -1.57 15.19 27.32
N PRO A 7 -1.25 15.39 28.61
CA PRO A 7 -0.03 16.08 29.02
C PRO A 7 1.24 15.29 28.65
N LEU A 8 2.41 15.93 28.67
CA LEU A 8 3.70 15.28 28.32
C LEU A 8 3.98 14.03 29.17
N SER A 9 3.51 14.02 30.43
CA SER A 9 3.59 12.88 31.33
C SER A 9 2.81 11.65 30.86
N ALA A 10 1.79 11.83 30.00
CA ALA A 10 1.05 10.72 29.41
C ALA A 10 1.82 9.99 28.29
N LEU A 11 2.92 10.55 27.78
CA LEU A 11 3.80 9.85 26.82
C LEU A 11 4.51 8.66 27.47
N ALA A 12 4.72 8.70 28.79
CA ALA A 12 5.29 7.58 29.56
C ALA A 12 4.38 6.34 29.59
N CYS A 13 3.12 6.47 29.19
CA CYS A 13 2.20 5.34 29.01
C CYS A 13 1.84 5.12 27.53
N SER A 14 2.59 5.72 26.60
CA SER A 14 2.31 5.58 25.17
C SER A 14 2.54 4.13 24.73
N PRO A 15 1.65 3.51 23.95
CA PRO A 15 1.86 2.18 23.36
C PRO A 15 2.95 2.17 22.27
N GLN A 16 3.75 3.25 22.17
CA GLN A 16 4.82 3.42 21.19
C GLN A 16 6.17 3.22 21.89
N PRO A 17 6.84 2.07 21.70
CA PRO A 17 8.06 1.72 22.44
C PRO A 17 9.15 2.78 22.32
N LEU A 18 9.36 3.35 21.13
CA LEU A 18 10.36 4.39 20.91
C LEU A 18 10.12 5.63 21.78
N ILE A 19 8.86 6.07 21.92
CA ILE A 19 8.52 7.28 22.68
C ILE A 19 8.66 7.04 24.18
N TYR A 20 8.26 5.85 24.63
CA TYR A 20 8.44 5.41 26.00
C TYR A 20 9.93 5.39 26.40
N GLU A 21 10.76 4.73 25.60
CA GLU A 21 12.20 4.62 25.85
C GLU A 21 12.86 6.00 25.84
N MET A 22 12.54 6.86 24.86
CA MET A 22 13.16 8.19 24.76
C MET A 22 12.76 9.12 25.90
N TYR A 23 11.59 8.95 26.52
CA TYR A 23 11.21 9.68 27.72
C TYR A 23 12.15 9.39 28.90
N SER A 24 12.61 8.13 29.04
CA SER A 24 13.52 7.72 30.12
C SER A 24 14.90 8.41 30.04
N PHE A 25 15.36 8.77 28.84
CA PHE A 25 16.61 9.49 28.60
C PHE A 25 16.48 11.02 28.75
N GLY A 26 15.27 11.54 28.99
CA GLY A 26 15.01 12.95 29.26
C GLY A 26 14.26 13.69 28.13
N VAL A 27 13.95 14.95 28.40
CA VAL A 27 13.06 15.76 27.53
C VAL A 27 13.67 16.06 26.16
N LEU A 28 14.99 16.30 26.08
CA LEU A 28 15.64 16.67 24.82
C LEU A 28 15.65 15.49 23.81
N PRO A 29 16.08 14.26 24.18
CA PRO A 29 15.93 13.09 23.31
C PRO A 29 14.48 12.81 22.88
N LEU A 30 13.52 12.98 23.80
CA LEU A 30 12.09 12.85 23.49
C LEU A 30 11.64 13.82 22.40
N LEU A 31 12.02 15.10 22.49
CA LEU A 31 11.67 16.10 21.48
C LEU A 31 12.26 15.76 20.11
N ILE A 32 13.52 15.31 20.07
CA ILE A 32 14.17 14.86 18.82
C ILE A 32 13.39 13.68 18.24
N ALA A 33 13.07 12.68 19.05
CA ALA A 33 12.33 11.51 18.62
C ALA A 33 10.93 11.87 18.10
N LEU A 34 10.24 12.84 18.72
CA LEU A 34 8.96 13.35 18.26
C LEU A 34 9.06 14.04 16.89
N VAL A 35 10.02 14.94 16.71
CA VAL A 35 10.25 15.63 15.42
C VAL A 35 10.58 14.62 14.32
N MET A 36 11.47 13.66 14.61
CA MET A 36 11.82 12.61 13.65
C MET A 36 10.62 11.71 13.33
N SER A 37 9.80 11.36 14.32
CA SER A 37 8.60 10.55 14.12
C SER A 37 7.56 11.27 13.25
N ILE A 38 7.38 12.59 13.46
CA ILE A 38 6.49 13.42 12.64
C ILE A 38 7.02 13.48 11.19
N ASN A 39 8.31 13.73 11.01
CA ASN A 39 8.92 13.76 9.68
C ASN A 39 8.79 12.41 8.96
N SER A 40 9.05 11.31 9.67
CA SER A 40 8.90 9.95 9.13
C SER A 40 7.45 9.67 8.72
N LEU A 41 6.47 10.12 9.51
CA LEU A 41 5.05 9.97 9.19
C LEU A 41 4.67 10.74 7.91
N PHE A 42 5.13 11.98 7.77
CA PHE A 42 4.88 12.78 6.57
C PHE A 42 5.55 12.17 5.33
N ALA A 43 6.83 11.81 5.43
CA ALA A 43 7.57 11.20 4.32
C ALA A 43 6.91 9.90 3.84
N SER A 44 6.49 9.04 4.78
CA SER A 44 5.78 7.80 4.48
C SER A 44 4.45 8.06 3.76
N ASN A 45 3.64 8.99 4.26
CA ASN A 45 2.32 9.29 3.69
C ASN A 45 2.40 9.96 2.30
N ILE A 46 3.40 10.81 2.08
CA ILE A 46 3.67 11.38 0.76
C ILE A 46 4.05 10.26 -0.22
N GLY A 47 4.96 9.37 0.19
CA GLY A 47 5.39 8.23 -0.61
C GLY A 47 4.25 7.29 -1.00
N THR A 48 3.41 6.91 -0.04
CA THR A 48 2.27 6.01 -0.31
C THR A 48 1.20 6.68 -1.18
N THR A 49 0.92 7.96 -0.95
CA THR A 49 -0.06 8.72 -1.78
C THR A 49 0.41 8.82 -3.23
N LEU A 50 1.67 9.18 -3.45
CA LEU A 50 2.25 9.27 -4.80
C LEU A 50 2.36 7.89 -5.45
N GLY A 51 2.71 6.85 -4.69
CA GLY A 51 2.75 5.46 -5.18
C GLY A 51 1.38 5.00 -5.66
N ALA A 52 0.34 5.17 -4.85
CA ALA A 52 -1.03 4.82 -5.21
C ALA A 52 -1.52 5.62 -6.44
N ALA A 53 -1.21 6.91 -6.52
CA ALA A 53 -1.55 7.75 -7.67
C ALA A 53 -0.90 7.25 -8.97
N ARG A 54 0.36 6.82 -8.92
CA ARG A 54 1.09 6.25 -10.06
C ARG A 54 0.50 4.91 -10.50
N ILE A 55 0.04 4.07 -9.57
CA ILE A 55 -0.66 2.83 -9.89
C ILE A 55 -1.96 3.15 -10.65
N ILE A 56 -2.78 4.07 -10.16
CA ILE A 56 -4.03 4.47 -10.84
C ILE A 56 -3.76 5.07 -12.22
N PHE A 57 -2.71 5.90 -12.34
CA PHE A 57 -2.25 6.43 -13.62
C PHE A 57 -1.87 5.33 -14.62
N ASN A 58 -1.09 4.33 -14.20
CA ASN A 58 -0.70 3.21 -15.05
C ASN A 58 -1.92 2.37 -15.46
N LEU A 59 -2.79 2.03 -14.51
CA LEU A 59 -4.06 1.36 -14.81
C LEU A 59 -4.92 2.15 -15.80
N SER A 60 -4.87 3.49 -15.76
CA SER A 60 -5.60 4.33 -16.70
C SER A 60 -5.00 4.28 -18.10
N ARG A 61 -3.67 4.21 -18.24
CA ARG A 61 -3.00 4.02 -19.54
C ARG A 61 -3.36 2.67 -20.17
N GLU A 62 -3.54 1.67 -19.33
CA GLU A 62 -3.92 0.30 -19.70
C GLU A 62 -5.44 0.08 -19.83
N LYS A 63 -6.23 1.17 -19.80
CA LYS A 63 -7.70 1.19 -19.91
C LYS A 63 -8.46 0.48 -18.77
N SER A 64 -7.77 0.11 -17.69
CA SER A 64 -8.34 -0.48 -16.46
C SER A 64 -8.81 0.56 -15.43
N ALA A 65 -8.54 1.85 -15.66
CA ALA A 65 -9.06 2.98 -14.87
C ALA A 65 -9.59 4.13 -15.76
N PRO A 66 -10.38 5.08 -15.23
CA PRO A 66 -10.84 6.25 -15.96
C PRO A 66 -9.72 7.06 -16.61
N ALA A 67 -9.87 7.34 -17.91
CA ALA A 67 -8.91 8.07 -18.74
C ALA A 67 -8.57 9.49 -18.23
N ILE A 68 -9.34 10.04 -17.29
CA ILE A 68 -9.00 11.30 -16.64
C ILE A 68 -7.70 11.17 -15.82
N PHE A 69 -7.40 9.98 -15.30
CA PHE A 69 -6.22 9.72 -14.48
C PHE A 69 -4.94 9.50 -15.28
N SER A 70 -5.00 9.29 -16.60
CA SER A 70 -3.81 9.18 -17.45
C SER A 70 -3.21 10.54 -17.86
N LYS A 71 -3.77 11.66 -17.38
CA LYS A 71 -3.25 13.00 -17.66
C LYS A 71 -2.12 13.35 -16.70
N VAL A 72 -1.04 13.91 -17.25
CA VAL A 72 0.11 14.44 -16.50
C VAL A 72 0.22 15.95 -16.65
N ASN A 73 0.86 16.60 -15.67
CA ASN A 73 1.20 18.02 -15.75
C ASN A 73 2.49 18.25 -16.60
N LYS A 74 2.95 19.51 -16.68
CA LYS A 74 4.20 19.88 -17.38
C LYS A 74 5.45 19.22 -16.79
N SER A 75 5.40 18.81 -15.52
CA SER A 75 6.46 18.10 -14.80
C SER A 75 6.35 16.58 -14.91
N HIS A 76 5.46 16.06 -15.77
CA HIS A 76 5.21 14.62 -15.96
C HIS A 76 4.64 13.90 -14.73
N GLU A 77 3.93 14.62 -13.87
CA GLU A 77 3.29 14.07 -12.67
C GLU A 77 1.78 13.86 -12.88
N PRO A 78 1.21 12.72 -12.41
CA PRO A 78 -0.23 12.45 -12.51
C PRO A 78 -1.00 13.21 -11.41
N VAL A 79 -1.10 14.54 -11.56
CA VAL A 79 -1.69 15.43 -10.55
C VAL A 79 -3.15 15.07 -10.24
N ILE A 80 -3.95 14.75 -11.26
CA ILE A 80 -5.37 14.41 -11.05
C ILE A 80 -5.51 13.13 -10.21
N ALA A 81 -4.70 12.10 -10.50
CA ALA A 81 -4.69 10.87 -9.70
C ALA A 81 -4.23 11.15 -8.27
N THR A 82 -3.23 12.02 -8.09
CA THR A 82 -2.71 12.40 -6.77
C THR A 82 -3.74 13.14 -5.93
N ILE A 83 -4.41 14.13 -6.51
CA ILE A 83 -5.50 14.87 -5.85
C ILE A 83 -6.63 13.91 -5.49
N PHE A 84 -7.00 13.01 -6.39
CA PHE A 84 -8.06 12.03 -6.15
C PHE A 84 -7.75 11.11 -4.96
N VAL A 85 -6.56 10.49 -4.93
CA VAL A 85 -6.13 9.63 -3.81
C VAL A 85 -6.09 10.43 -2.51
N GLY A 86 -5.43 11.59 -2.50
CA GLY A 86 -5.33 12.43 -1.31
C GLY A 86 -6.69 12.89 -0.78
N SER A 87 -7.62 13.23 -1.68
CA SER A 87 -8.97 13.67 -1.31
C SER A 87 -9.79 12.54 -0.71
N ILE A 88 -9.70 11.32 -1.26
CA ILE A 88 -10.37 10.13 -0.70
C ILE A 88 -9.79 9.79 0.65
N THR A 89 -8.46 9.75 0.80
CA THR A 89 -7.81 9.46 2.08
C THR A 89 -8.18 10.50 3.14
N GLY A 90 -8.17 11.79 2.78
CA GLY A 90 -8.58 12.88 3.66
C GLY A 90 -10.06 12.77 4.06
N LEU A 91 -10.94 12.47 3.11
CA LEU A 91 -12.38 12.31 3.36
C LEU A 91 -12.66 11.11 4.28
N VAL A 92 -12.07 9.95 4.00
CA VAL A 92 -12.23 8.74 4.83
C VAL A 92 -11.73 9.02 6.25
N THR A 93 -10.55 9.64 6.38
CA THR A 93 -9.99 10.00 7.68
C THR A 93 -10.91 10.95 8.46
N ALA A 94 -11.39 12.02 7.81
CA ALA A 94 -12.27 13.01 8.44
C ALA A 94 -13.60 12.38 8.89
N LEU A 95 -14.23 11.58 8.03
CA LEU A 95 -15.49 10.90 8.36
C LEU A 95 -15.28 9.91 9.52
N SER A 96 -14.25 9.08 9.47
CA SER A 96 -13.96 8.13 10.55
C SER A 96 -13.72 8.82 11.89
N VAL A 97 -12.97 9.93 11.91
CA VAL A 97 -12.73 10.70 13.16
C VAL A 97 -14.02 11.33 13.68
N ILE A 98 -14.89 11.87 12.80
CA ILE A 98 -16.16 12.49 13.21
C ILE A 98 -17.12 11.45 13.80
N PHE A 99 -17.21 10.25 13.23
CA PHE A 99 -18.19 9.24 13.64
C PHE A 99 -17.70 8.31 14.76
N LEU A 100 -16.41 7.96 14.79
CA LEU A 100 -15.86 6.96 15.73
C LEU A 100 -15.00 7.60 16.83
N GLY A 101 -14.61 8.87 16.67
CA GLY A 101 -13.60 9.50 17.51
C GLY A 101 -12.17 9.05 17.16
N ILE A 102 -11.17 9.81 17.61
CA ILE A 102 -9.76 9.64 17.18
C ILE A 102 -9.21 8.25 17.49
N ASN A 103 -9.43 7.74 18.71
CA ASN A 103 -8.82 6.49 19.16
C ASN A 103 -9.38 5.26 18.41
N THR A 104 -10.71 5.16 18.33
CA THR A 104 -11.38 4.06 17.63
C THR A 104 -11.12 4.15 16.12
N ALA A 105 -11.25 5.34 15.53
CA ALA A 105 -10.93 5.54 14.10
C ALA A 105 -9.50 5.11 13.76
N PHE A 106 -8.52 5.42 14.61
CA PHE A 106 -7.15 5.00 14.41
C PHE A 106 -7.00 3.48 14.49
N ALA A 107 -7.61 2.83 15.48
CA ALA A 107 -7.53 1.38 15.64
C ALA A 107 -8.13 0.65 14.43
N ASP A 108 -9.35 1.03 14.03
CA ASP A 108 -10.09 0.37 12.94
C ASP A 108 -9.43 0.62 11.58
N ILE A 109 -9.06 1.87 11.27
CA ILE A 109 -8.39 2.18 10.00
C ILE A 109 -7.02 1.48 9.93
N SER A 110 -6.28 1.40 11.04
CA SER A 110 -4.98 0.72 11.07
C SER A 110 -5.13 -0.77 10.82
N ALA A 111 -6.12 -1.42 11.43
CA ALA A 111 -6.43 -2.84 11.22
C ALA A 111 -6.79 -3.10 9.75
N ILE A 112 -7.70 -2.31 9.18
CA ILE A 112 -8.15 -2.47 7.79
C ILE A 112 -7.03 -2.20 6.80
N THR A 113 -6.23 -1.14 7.03
CA THR A 113 -5.06 -0.84 6.21
C THR A 113 -4.04 -1.97 6.28
N GLY A 114 -3.82 -2.54 7.46
CA GLY A 114 -2.98 -3.72 7.67
C GLY A 114 -3.47 -4.93 6.85
N ILE A 115 -4.77 -5.24 6.91
CA ILE A 115 -5.36 -6.34 6.13
C ILE A 115 -5.16 -6.12 4.62
N LEU A 116 -5.46 -4.92 4.11
CA LEU A 116 -5.29 -4.60 2.69
C LEU A 116 -3.82 -4.64 2.26
N TRP A 117 -2.91 -4.18 3.12
CA TRP A 117 -1.48 -4.21 2.88
C TRP A 117 -0.93 -5.64 2.81
N LEU A 118 -1.28 -6.48 3.79
CA LEU A 118 -0.91 -7.90 3.81
C LEU A 118 -1.52 -8.65 2.63
N SER A 119 -2.75 -8.31 2.23
CA SER A 119 -3.40 -8.88 1.04
C SER A 119 -2.61 -8.58 -0.23
N GLY A 120 -2.07 -7.37 -0.38
CA GLY A 120 -1.14 -7.04 -1.46
C GLY A 120 0.11 -7.93 -1.46
N ARG A 121 0.70 -8.16 -0.28
CA ARG A 121 1.87 -9.05 -0.12
C ARG A 121 1.58 -10.51 -0.44
N ILE A 122 0.37 -10.98 -0.16
CA ILE A 122 -0.09 -12.33 -0.55
C ILE A 122 -0.13 -12.44 -2.07
N ILE A 123 -0.68 -11.44 -2.77
CA ILE A 123 -0.72 -11.41 -4.23
C ILE A 123 0.70 -11.40 -4.81
N ASP A 124 1.59 -10.56 -4.28
CA ASP A 124 3.00 -10.51 -4.70
C ASP A 124 3.70 -11.86 -4.51
N GLY A 125 3.46 -12.52 -3.37
CA GLY A 125 4.07 -13.80 -3.03
C GLY A 125 3.66 -14.94 -3.97
N PHE A 126 2.48 -14.87 -4.58
CA PHE A 126 2.09 -15.77 -5.68
C PHE A 126 2.60 -15.31 -7.05
N GLY A 127 2.69 -13.99 -7.27
CA GLY A 127 3.15 -13.41 -8.53
C GLY A 127 4.60 -13.76 -8.86
N VAL A 128 5.49 -13.76 -7.86
CA VAL A 128 6.92 -14.03 -8.05
C VAL A 128 7.20 -15.43 -8.63
N PRO A 129 6.71 -16.54 -8.04
CA PRO A 129 6.91 -17.86 -8.64
C PRO A 129 6.34 -17.98 -10.05
N VAL A 130 5.17 -17.39 -10.31
CA VAL A 130 4.55 -17.40 -11.65
C VAL A 130 5.42 -16.65 -12.67
N PHE A 131 6.01 -15.52 -12.29
CA PHE A 131 6.92 -14.76 -13.14
C PHE A 131 8.18 -15.56 -13.48
N TYR A 132 8.86 -16.12 -12.47
CA TYR A 132 10.07 -16.93 -12.68
C TYR A 132 9.80 -18.19 -13.51
N TYR A 133 8.62 -18.79 -13.36
CA TYR A 133 8.17 -19.88 -14.21
C TYR A 133 8.05 -19.46 -15.68
N ARG A 134 7.47 -18.28 -15.97
CA ARG A 134 7.29 -17.78 -17.35
C ARG A 134 8.59 -17.50 -18.08
N ILE A 135 9.62 -17.05 -17.37
CA ILE A 135 10.96 -16.81 -17.95
C ILE A 135 11.85 -18.06 -17.94
N GLY A 136 11.38 -19.19 -17.40
CA GLY A 136 12.14 -20.45 -17.36
C GLY A 136 13.27 -20.48 -16.32
N GLN A 137 13.22 -19.61 -15.31
CA GLN A 137 14.26 -19.47 -14.27
C GLN A 137 13.73 -19.84 -12.88
N LEU A 138 12.71 -20.68 -12.80
CA LEU A 138 12.13 -21.07 -11.53
C LEU A 138 13.08 -22.01 -10.76
N GLY A 139 13.78 -21.45 -9.78
CA GLY A 139 14.50 -22.20 -8.77
C GLY A 139 13.63 -22.59 -7.59
N LEU A 140 14.08 -23.58 -6.83
CA LEU A 140 13.43 -24.05 -5.60
C LEU A 140 13.33 -22.92 -4.55
N VAL A 141 14.39 -22.13 -4.40
CA VAL A 141 14.43 -21.00 -3.45
C VAL A 141 13.47 -19.88 -3.85
N SER A 142 13.42 -19.54 -5.14
CA SER A 142 12.50 -18.54 -5.70
C SER A 142 11.02 -18.94 -5.64
N ALA A 143 10.72 -20.22 -5.37
CA ALA A 143 9.37 -20.70 -5.12
C ALA A 143 9.05 -20.76 -3.61
N ILE A 144 9.94 -21.36 -2.82
CA ILE A 144 9.68 -21.62 -1.40
C ILE A 144 9.62 -20.32 -0.58
N ILE A 145 10.58 -19.39 -0.75
CA ILE A 145 10.63 -18.17 0.06
C ILE A 145 9.36 -17.33 -0.12
N PRO A 146 8.89 -17.02 -1.34
CA PRO A 146 7.64 -16.30 -1.52
C PRO A 146 6.43 -17.03 -0.95
N LEU A 147 6.35 -18.36 -1.08
CA LEU A 147 5.23 -19.13 -0.53
C LEU A 147 5.19 -19.14 1.00
N ILE A 148 6.35 -19.26 1.66
CA ILE A 148 6.44 -19.14 3.13
C ILE A 148 6.02 -17.74 3.55
N ALA A 149 6.53 -16.69 2.87
CA ALA A 149 6.14 -15.32 3.14
C ALA A 149 4.62 -15.15 2.97
N THR A 150 4.02 -15.70 1.92
CA THR A 150 2.57 -15.72 1.71
C THR A 150 1.83 -16.38 2.88
N GLY A 151 2.32 -17.52 3.37
CA GLY A 151 1.75 -18.20 4.53
C GLY A 151 1.77 -17.35 5.80
N LEU A 152 2.89 -16.66 6.07
CA LEU A 152 3.00 -15.73 7.20
C LEU A 152 2.08 -14.52 7.06
N ASN A 153 1.94 -13.96 5.86
CA ASN A 153 1.02 -12.85 5.62
C ASN A 153 -0.44 -13.30 5.77
N LEU A 154 -0.79 -14.50 5.29
CA LEU A 154 -2.14 -15.07 5.45
C LEU A 154 -2.47 -15.29 6.93
N TRP A 155 -1.52 -15.82 7.70
CA TRP A 155 -1.64 -15.92 9.16
C TRP A 155 -1.86 -14.55 9.81
N GLY A 156 -1.10 -13.54 9.40
CA GLY A 156 -1.29 -12.16 9.89
C GLY A 156 -2.68 -11.61 9.59
N VAL A 157 -3.23 -11.91 8.41
CA VAL A 157 -4.61 -11.51 8.05
C VAL A 157 -5.65 -12.24 8.90
N THR A 158 -5.50 -13.55 9.15
CA THR A 158 -6.46 -14.30 9.97
C THR A 158 -6.49 -13.81 11.42
N GLU A 159 -5.33 -13.52 12.01
CA GLU A 159 -5.24 -12.94 13.35
C GLU A 159 -5.90 -11.55 13.40
N SER A 160 -5.72 -10.75 12.35
CA SER A 160 -6.30 -9.40 12.25
C SER A 160 -7.83 -9.40 12.11
N ILE A 161 -8.43 -10.48 11.58
CA ILE A 161 -9.88 -10.63 11.39
C ILE A 161 -10.57 -11.16 12.65
N SER A 162 -9.84 -11.70 13.63
CA SER A 162 -10.44 -12.47 14.74
C SER A 162 -11.18 -11.63 15.79
N VAL A 163 -11.14 -10.29 15.70
CA VAL A 163 -11.87 -9.38 16.62
C VAL A 163 -12.44 -8.17 15.85
N PRO A 164 -13.34 -8.33 14.85
CA PRO A 164 -13.82 -7.20 14.10
C PRO A 164 -15.05 -6.59 14.81
N ASP A 165 -14.95 -5.31 15.16
CA ASP A 165 -16.09 -4.53 15.59
C ASP A 165 -17.01 -4.21 14.40
N ILE A 166 -18.25 -3.78 14.68
CA ILE A 166 -19.25 -3.53 13.62
C ILE A 166 -18.75 -2.44 12.65
N ALA A 167 -18.02 -1.43 13.13
CA ALA A 167 -17.50 -0.36 12.29
C ALA A 167 -16.45 -0.89 11.30
N SER A 168 -15.52 -1.74 11.75
CA SER A 168 -14.52 -2.38 10.90
C SER A 168 -15.15 -3.27 9.84
N ILE A 169 -16.20 -4.03 10.18
CA ILE A 169 -16.93 -4.86 9.21
C ILE A 169 -17.55 -3.99 8.12
N VAL A 170 -18.18 -2.88 8.48
CA VAL A 170 -18.82 -1.95 7.52
C VAL A 170 -17.77 -1.31 6.61
N ILE A 171 -16.65 -0.82 7.16
CA ILE A 171 -15.58 -0.20 6.37
C ILE A 171 -14.91 -1.22 5.44
N LEU A 172 -14.63 -2.44 5.92
CA LEU A 172 -14.04 -3.50 5.11
C LEU A 172 -14.99 -3.93 3.99
N THR A 173 -16.26 -4.17 4.30
CA THR A 173 -17.27 -4.63 3.32
C THR A 173 -17.53 -3.56 2.27
N SER A 174 -17.63 -2.28 2.66
CA SER A 174 -17.80 -1.17 1.72
C SER A 174 -16.57 -0.99 0.82
N THR A 175 -15.37 -1.12 1.37
CA THR A 175 -14.12 -1.09 0.58
C THR A 175 -14.09 -2.22 -0.44
N MET A 176 -14.41 -3.45 -0.01
CA MET A 176 -14.49 -4.61 -0.90
C MET A 176 -15.56 -4.43 -1.98
N ALA A 177 -16.73 -3.89 -1.64
CA ALA A 177 -17.79 -3.61 -2.60
C ALA A 177 -17.34 -2.58 -3.66
N VAL A 178 -16.63 -1.53 -3.26
CA VAL A 178 -16.05 -0.54 -4.18
C VAL A 178 -15.00 -1.19 -5.09
N LEU A 179 -14.09 -2.01 -4.55
CA LEU A 179 -13.06 -2.70 -5.33
C LEU A 179 -13.67 -3.67 -6.35
N ILE A 180 -14.63 -4.49 -5.91
CA ILE A 180 -15.34 -5.45 -6.78
C ILE A 180 -16.14 -4.69 -7.84
N GLY A 181 -16.87 -3.65 -7.45
CA GLY A 181 -17.62 -2.80 -8.38
C GLY A 181 -16.71 -2.18 -9.44
N TRP A 182 -15.58 -1.61 -9.01
CA TRP A 182 -14.56 -1.07 -9.92
C TRP A 182 -14.03 -2.11 -10.90
N TYR A 183 -13.68 -3.29 -10.38
CA TYR A 183 -13.18 -4.41 -11.17
C TYR A 183 -14.19 -4.84 -12.24
N LEU A 184 -15.45 -5.03 -11.86
CA LEU A 184 -16.52 -5.47 -12.78
C LEU A 184 -16.87 -4.42 -13.84
N ILE A 185 -16.91 -3.13 -13.46
CA ILE A 185 -17.28 -2.04 -14.35
C ILE A 185 -16.17 -1.74 -15.35
N LYS A 186 -14.91 -1.69 -14.88
CA LYS A 186 -13.78 -1.16 -15.66
C LYS A 186 -12.51 -1.97 -15.57
N GLY A 187 -12.12 -2.44 -14.38
CA GLY A 187 -10.84 -3.12 -14.17
C GLY A 187 -10.61 -4.28 -15.14
N ARG A 188 -11.61 -5.15 -15.30
CA ARG A 188 -11.57 -6.33 -16.20
C ARG A 188 -11.62 -6.03 -17.70
N LYS A 189 -11.92 -4.79 -18.10
CA LYS A 189 -12.05 -4.38 -19.52
C LYS A 189 -10.75 -3.85 -20.10
N GLY A 190 -9.77 -3.53 -19.25
CA GLY A 190 -8.43 -3.12 -19.68
C GLY A 190 -7.44 -4.29 -19.65
N ASN A 191 -6.18 -3.97 -19.86
CA ASN A 191 -5.07 -4.93 -19.85
C ASN A 191 -4.06 -4.55 -18.75
N PRO A 192 -4.42 -4.72 -17.46
CA PRO A 192 -3.58 -4.29 -16.35
C PRO A 192 -2.25 -5.06 -16.35
N GLY A 193 -1.14 -4.35 -16.18
CA GLY A 193 0.22 -4.91 -16.19
C GLY A 193 0.71 -5.35 -17.58
N SER A 194 0.15 -4.79 -18.65
CA SER A 194 0.58 -5.06 -20.02
C SER A 194 1.79 -4.22 -20.44
N LEU A 195 2.08 -3.13 -19.74
CA LEU A 195 3.19 -2.24 -20.02
C LEU A 195 4.25 -2.31 -18.92
N VAL A 196 5.51 -2.34 -19.33
CA VAL A 196 6.67 -2.31 -18.42
C VAL A 196 7.70 -1.31 -18.94
N VAL A 197 8.60 -0.87 -18.06
CA VAL A 197 9.75 -0.02 -18.43
C VAL A 197 10.97 -0.92 -18.54
N ASP A 198 11.67 -0.87 -19.66
CA ASP A 198 12.89 -1.66 -19.88
C ASP A 198 14.15 -0.97 -19.34
N ASP A 199 15.30 -1.63 -19.49
CA ASP A 199 16.61 -1.13 -19.02
C ASP A 199 17.02 0.20 -19.71
N ASN A 200 16.40 0.55 -20.84
CA ASN A 200 16.65 1.79 -21.60
C ASN A 200 15.67 2.92 -21.22
N ASN A 201 14.82 2.72 -20.20
CA ASN A 201 13.73 3.62 -19.82
C ASN A 201 12.62 3.77 -20.88
N GLU A 202 12.47 2.79 -21.78
CA GLU A 202 11.40 2.77 -22.78
C GLU A 202 10.20 1.98 -22.26
N VAL A 203 8.99 2.45 -22.59
CA VAL A 203 7.76 1.74 -22.24
C VAL A 203 7.46 0.72 -23.32
N ILE A 204 7.59 -0.57 -23.00
CA ILE A 204 7.38 -1.68 -23.92
C ILE A 204 6.30 -2.64 -23.41
N PRO A 205 5.67 -3.44 -24.30
CA PRO A 205 4.77 -4.51 -23.88
C PRO A 205 5.49 -5.57 -23.04
N ILE A 206 4.80 -6.11 -22.02
CA ILE A 206 5.36 -7.12 -21.12
C ILE A 206 5.83 -8.37 -21.87
N ASP A 207 5.15 -8.78 -22.94
CA ASP A 207 5.52 -9.96 -23.72
C ASP A 207 6.88 -9.79 -24.42
N GLU A 208 7.16 -8.58 -24.91
CA GLU A 208 8.45 -8.24 -25.51
C GLU A 208 9.56 -8.25 -24.45
N TYR A 209 9.28 -7.70 -23.28
CA TYR A 209 10.23 -7.71 -22.16
C TYR A 209 10.54 -9.13 -21.67
N LEU A 210 9.53 -9.98 -21.50
CA LEU A 210 9.70 -11.37 -21.11
C LEU A 210 10.53 -12.16 -22.14
N LYS A 211 10.34 -11.87 -23.43
CA LYS A 211 11.14 -12.46 -24.51
C LYS A 211 12.62 -12.06 -24.38
N LYS A 212 12.91 -10.77 -24.19
CA LYS A 212 14.28 -10.26 -23.97
C LYS A 212 14.95 -10.95 -22.76
N LEU A 213 14.22 -11.11 -21.65
CA LEU A 213 14.76 -11.78 -20.46
C LEU A 213 15.07 -13.26 -20.70
N LYS A 214 14.18 -13.97 -21.41
CA LYS A 214 14.37 -15.39 -21.73
C LYS A 214 15.58 -15.60 -22.64
N GLU A 215 15.77 -14.74 -23.64
CA GLU A 215 16.94 -14.79 -24.53
C GLU A 215 18.25 -14.51 -23.79
N LYS A 216 18.25 -13.55 -22.86
CA LYS A 216 19.41 -13.23 -22.00
C LYS A 216 19.80 -14.40 -21.08
N SER A 217 18.84 -15.19 -20.61
CA SER A 217 19.14 -16.35 -19.76
C SER A 217 19.55 -17.62 -20.49
N VAL A 218 19.30 -17.71 -21.81
CA VAL A 218 19.82 -18.82 -22.63
C VAL A 218 21.28 -18.59 -23.02
N THR A 219 21.72 -17.34 -23.00
CA THR A 219 23.09 -16.92 -23.36
C THR A 219 24.06 -16.89 -22.17
N THR A 220 23.58 -17.17 -20.95
CA THR A 220 24.38 -17.30 -19.71
C THR A 220 24.37 -18.73 -19.21
#